data_AF-A0A2U1KBN4-F1
#
_entry.id   AF-A0A2U1KBN4-F1
#
_cell.length_a   1.000
_cell.length_b   1.000
_cell.length_c   1.000
_cell.angle_alpha   90.00
_cell.angle_beta   90.00
_cell.angle_gamma   90.00
#
_symmetry.space_group_name_H-M   'P 1'
#
loop_
_entity.id
_entity.type
_entity.pdbx_description
1 polymer ?
#
loop_
_entity_poly.entity_id
_entity_poly.type
_entity_poly.pdbx_seq_one_letter_code
_entity_poly.pdbx_strand_id
1 'polypeptide(L)'
;MDPKVTQTFERFKASLVRNDFDTCSKLLSQLKLALIQFKSLPPLFADGPTAVQELTLARDIFEHAVVLSVKMEDQDAFERDFFQLKPYYTDVGPRLQQSPQEYPILGLNLLRLLVQNRIAEFHTELELLTAAALENPCIKHAVELEQSFMEGAYNRVLTARQTVPHETYVYFMDLLARTVRDEIAGCSEKAYDSLTVKDAKQMLLLNSDQELFEYIQEEHPEWEVKNGLVFFQKAKDSAPCKEIPSLQLINQTLSYARELERIV
;
A
#
# COMPACT_ATOMS: atom_id res chain seq x y z
N MET A 1 36.41 -0.72 9.16
CA MET A 1 35.65 -1.61 8.27
C MET A 1 35.94 -3.04 8.66
N ASP A 2 34.97 -3.73 9.25
CA ASP A 2 35.09 -5.17 9.45
C ASP A 2 34.88 -5.86 8.09
N PRO A 3 35.93 -6.46 7.48
CA PRO A 3 35.84 -7.07 6.15
C PRO A 3 34.80 -8.21 6.08
N LYS A 4 34.39 -8.71 7.24
CA LYS A 4 33.34 -9.73 7.39
C LYS A 4 31.95 -9.19 7.02
N VAL A 5 31.61 -7.95 7.34
CA VAL A 5 30.27 -7.41 7.05
C VAL A 5 30.11 -7.16 5.56
N THR A 6 31.12 -6.62 4.90
CA THR A 6 31.12 -6.44 3.44
C THR A 6 31.09 -7.78 2.70
N GLN A 7 31.83 -8.80 3.15
CA GLN A 7 31.75 -10.15 2.56
C GLN A 7 30.38 -10.82 2.77
N THR A 8 29.76 -10.64 3.92
CA THR A 8 28.40 -11.14 4.18
C THR A 8 27.37 -10.39 3.33
N PHE A 9 27.56 -9.11 3.08
CA PHE A 9 26.72 -8.31 2.20
C PHE A 9 26.83 -8.72 0.72
N GLU A 10 28.05 -8.98 0.22
CA GLU A 10 28.23 -9.51 -1.13
C GLU A 10 27.64 -10.92 -1.29
N ARG A 11 27.73 -11.77 -0.25
CA ARG A 11 27.04 -13.06 -0.22
C ARG A 11 25.53 -12.90 -0.20
N PHE A 12 25.01 -11.92 0.53
CA PHE A 12 23.59 -11.59 0.57
C PHE A 12 23.09 -11.13 -0.80
N LYS A 13 23.81 -10.24 -1.49
CA LYS A 13 23.50 -9.85 -2.88
C LYS A 13 23.49 -11.06 -3.82
N ALA A 14 24.50 -11.93 -3.72
CA ALA A 14 24.57 -13.13 -4.54
C ALA A 14 23.41 -14.11 -4.25
N SER A 15 23.00 -14.26 -2.99
CA SER A 15 21.84 -15.08 -2.61
C SER A 15 20.51 -14.47 -3.06
N LEU A 16 20.39 -13.14 -3.06
CA LEU A 16 19.20 -12.42 -3.52
C LEU A 16 18.99 -12.53 -5.04
N VAL A 17 20.08 -12.62 -5.80
CA VAL A 17 20.05 -12.93 -7.25
C VAL A 17 19.70 -14.41 -7.49
N ARG A 18 20.10 -15.30 -6.57
CA ARG A 18 19.78 -16.74 -6.63
C ARG A 18 18.38 -17.10 -6.11
N ASN A 19 17.63 -16.14 -5.56
CA ASN A 19 16.31 -16.32 -4.94
C ASN A 19 16.29 -17.35 -3.77
N ASP A 20 17.40 -17.52 -3.04
CA ASP A 20 17.44 -18.38 -1.85
C ASP A 20 16.93 -17.62 -0.61
N PHE A 21 15.61 -17.53 -0.44
CA PHE A 21 14.94 -16.74 0.60
C PHE A 21 15.32 -17.14 2.03
N ASP A 22 15.44 -18.44 2.32
CA ASP A 22 15.83 -18.95 3.64
C ASP A 22 17.25 -18.55 4.06
N THR A 23 18.18 -18.57 3.10
CA THR A 23 19.56 -18.14 3.36
C THR A 23 19.63 -16.63 3.48
N CYS A 24 18.84 -15.90 2.69
CA CYS A 24 18.73 -14.45 2.77
C CYS A 24 18.20 -13.99 4.12
N SER A 25 17.17 -14.64 4.68
CA SER A 25 16.63 -14.29 6.00
C SER A 25 17.63 -14.54 7.14
N LYS A 26 18.37 -15.66 7.09
CA LYS A 26 19.43 -15.96 8.06
C LYS A 26 20.60 -14.97 7.95
N LEU A 27 21.03 -14.65 6.73
CA LEU A 27 22.08 -13.67 6.47
C LEU A 27 21.65 -12.26 6.87
N LEU A 28 20.39 -11.88 6.61
CA LEU A 28 19.81 -10.60 7.03
C LEU A 28 19.78 -10.49 8.56
N SER A 29 19.41 -11.56 9.26
CA SER A 29 19.44 -11.59 10.73
C SER A 29 20.86 -11.41 11.27
N GLN A 30 21.86 -12.06 10.65
CA GLN A 30 23.27 -11.89 11.01
C GLN A 30 23.78 -10.47 10.69
N LEU A 31 23.35 -9.88 9.58
CA LEU A 31 23.65 -8.50 9.21
C LEU A 31 22.99 -7.50 10.16
N LYS A 32 21.73 -7.69 10.54
CA LYS A 32 21.03 -6.88 11.56
C LYS A 32 21.75 -6.93 12.90
N LEU A 33 22.23 -8.10 13.34
CA LEU A 33 23.04 -8.24 14.55
C LEU A 33 24.39 -7.53 14.45
N ALA A 34 25.06 -7.60 13.28
CA ALA A 34 26.30 -6.87 13.05
C ALA A 34 26.06 -5.35 13.01
N LEU A 35 24.91 -4.91 12.49
CA LEU A 35 24.53 -3.50 12.41
C LEU A 35 24.37 -2.89 13.81
N ILE A 36 23.77 -3.61 14.77
CA ILE A 36 23.62 -3.16 16.16
C ILE A 36 24.97 -2.82 16.83
N GLN A 37 26.08 -3.40 16.37
CA GLN A 37 27.41 -3.16 16.94
C GLN A 37 28.02 -1.84 16.47
N PHE A 38 27.49 -1.20 15.42
CA PHE A 38 28.00 0.08 14.93
C PHE A 38 27.50 1.24 15.79
N LYS A 39 28.44 2.04 16.29
CA LYS A 39 28.17 3.24 17.11
C LYS A 39 27.67 4.45 16.28
N SER A 40 27.67 4.32 14.96
CA SER A 40 27.29 5.34 13.99
C SER A 40 25.78 5.36 13.68
N LEU A 41 25.04 4.33 14.09
CA LEU A 41 23.59 4.23 13.86
C LEU A 41 22.78 5.11 14.85
N PRO A 42 21.51 5.42 14.53
CA PRO A 42 20.60 6.06 15.49
C PRO A 42 20.51 5.17 16.73
N PRO A 43 20.79 5.64 17.97
CA PRO A 43 20.60 6.99 18.51
C PRO A 43 21.88 7.80 18.82
N LEU A 44 23.08 7.31 18.45
CA LEU A 44 24.35 7.91 18.90
C LEU A 44 25.00 8.87 17.88
N PHE A 45 24.71 8.72 16.58
CA PHE A 45 25.24 9.56 15.48
C PHE A 45 26.72 9.95 15.68
N ALA A 46 27.56 9.01 16.11
CA ALA A 46 28.94 9.32 16.42
C ALA A 46 29.70 9.71 15.14
N ASP A 47 30.16 10.96 15.07
CA ASP A 47 30.91 11.49 13.94
C ASP A 47 32.33 10.87 13.91
N GLY A 48 32.46 9.77 13.19
CA GLY A 48 33.74 9.14 12.86
C GLY A 48 34.05 9.22 11.35
N PRO A 49 35.32 9.12 10.93
CA PRO A 49 35.69 9.13 9.50
C PRO A 49 35.12 7.93 8.72
N THR A 50 34.73 6.85 9.41
CA THR A 50 34.04 5.68 8.83
C THR A 50 32.52 5.73 8.93
N ALA A 51 31.94 6.72 9.61
CA ALA A 51 30.49 6.78 9.87
C ALA A 51 29.68 6.90 8.58
N VAL A 52 30.13 7.68 7.60
CA VAL A 52 29.45 7.81 6.31
C VAL A 52 29.36 6.47 5.60
N GLN A 53 30.44 5.69 5.59
CA GLN A 53 30.48 4.40 4.90
C GLN A 53 29.67 3.31 5.63
N GLU A 54 29.64 3.35 6.96
CA GLU A 54 28.78 2.47 7.77
C GLU A 54 27.30 2.79 7.56
N LEU A 55 26.94 4.07 7.45
CA LEU A 55 25.58 4.51 7.14
C LEU A 55 25.17 4.14 5.71
N THR A 56 26.05 4.28 4.72
CA THR A 56 25.79 3.81 3.35
C THR A 56 25.56 2.30 3.32
N LEU A 57 26.41 1.53 4.01
CA LEU A 57 26.28 0.07 4.06
C LEU A 57 24.98 -0.36 4.76
N ALA A 58 24.62 0.30 5.87
CA ALA A 58 23.36 0.06 6.57
C ALA A 58 22.16 0.34 5.66
N ARG A 59 22.17 1.49 4.99
CA ARG A 59 21.13 1.85 4.00
C ARG A 59 21.02 0.78 2.92
N ASP A 60 22.13 0.41 2.28
CA ASP A 60 22.09 -0.56 1.19
C ASP A 60 21.60 -1.94 1.70
N ILE A 61 21.94 -2.36 2.93
CA ILE A 61 21.39 -3.59 3.53
C ILE A 61 19.87 -3.49 3.70
N PHE A 62 19.36 -2.39 4.24
CA PHE A 62 17.92 -2.20 4.42
C PHE A 62 17.18 -2.05 3.09
N GLU A 63 17.75 -1.41 2.09
CA GLU A 63 17.19 -1.35 0.72
C GLU A 63 16.99 -2.76 0.15
N HIS A 64 18.01 -3.62 0.26
CA HIS A 64 17.91 -5.00 -0.21
C HIS A 64 17.02 -5.87 0.69
N ALA A 65 16.89 -5.55 1.98
CA ALA A 65 15.94 -6.19 2.89
C ALA A 65 14.50 -5.91 2.45
N VAL A 66 14.17 -4.66 2.13
CA VAL A 66 12.87 -4.27 1.60
C VAL A 66 12.55 -5.01 0.31
N VAL A 67 13.49 -5.09 -0.64
CA VAL A 67 13.31 -5.85 -1.89
C VAL A 67 13.10 -7.34 -1.62
N LEU A 68 13.81 -7.91 -0.65
CA LEU A 68 13.61 -9.30 -0.21
C LEU A 68 12.20 -9.50 0.35
N SER A 69 11.71 -8.59 1.19
CA SER A 69 10.36 -8.66 1.76
C SER A 69 9.28 -8.62 0.68
N VAL A 70 9.46 -7.82 -0.38
CA VAL A 70 8.53 -7.84 -1.52
C VAL A 70 8.56 -9.19 -2.23
N LYS A 71 9.76 -9.76 -2.48
CA LYS A 71 9.86 -11.08 -3.12
C LYS A 71 9.31 -12.22 -2.25
N MET A 72 9.35 -12.07 -0.93
CA MET A 72 8.76 -13.02 0.01
C MET A 72 7.26 -12.78 0.24
N GLU A 73 6.67 -11.76 -0.42
CA GLU A 73 5.25 -11.43 -0.31
C GLU A 73 4.80 -11.11 1.13
N ASP A 74 5.72 -10.66 1.99
CA ASP A 74 5.47 -10.35 3.40
C ASP A 74 5.38 -8.83 3.60
N GLN A 75 4.15 -8.32 3.66
CA GLN A 75 3.85 -6.90 3.84
C GLN A 75 4.26 -6.37 5.22
N ASP A 76 4.14 -7.18 6.27
CA ASP A 76 4.48 -6.77 7.62
C ASP A 76 6.00 -6.66 7.76
N ALA A 77 6.76 -7.58 7.14
CA ALA A 77 8.21 -7.48 7.06
C ALA A 77 8.64 -6.25 6.26
N PHE A 78 7.99 -5.98 5.13
CA PHE A 78 8.24 -4.79 4.33
C PHE A 78 8.05 -3.53 5.18
N GLU A 79 6.94 -3.42 5.92
CA GLU A 79 6.64 -2.27 6.76
C GLU A 79 7.74 -2.04 7.82
N ARG A 80 8.13 -3.11 8.52
CA ARG A 80 9.19 -3.03 9.54
C ARG A 80 10.52 -2.58 8.95
N ASP A 81 10.93 -3.17 7.83
CA ASP A 81 12.21 -2.87 7.20
C ASP A 81 12.20 -1.48 6.56
N PHE A 82 11.07 -1.04 6.01
CA PHE A 82 10.89 0.32 5.49
C PHE A 82 10.93 1.39 6.60
N PHE A 83 10.28 1.15 7.75
CA PHE A 83 10.37 2.08 8.88
C PHE A 83 11.79 2.17 9.46
N GLN A 84 12.57 1.09 9.39
CA GLN A 84 13.99 1.14 9.74
C GLN A 84 14.80 1.93 8.72
N LEU A 85 14.42 1.87 7.43
CA LEU A 85 15.07 2.59 6.35
C LEU A 85 14.74 4.09 6.34
N LYS A 86 13.52 4.49 6.73
CA LYS A 86 13.01 5.86 6.66
C LYS A 86 13.93 6.93 7.31
N PRO A 87 14.47 6.73 8.53
CA PRO A 87 15.41 7.68 9.14
C PRO A 87 16.69 7.90 8.32
N TYR A 88 17.14 6.90 7.53
CA TYR A 88 18.32 7.06 6.69
C TYR A 88 18.08 7.99 5.51
N TYR A 89 16.83 8.12 5.05
CA TYR A 89 16.45 9.07 3.99
C TYR A 89 16.18 10.48 4.54
N THR A 90 15.50 10.60 5.68
CA THR A 90 15.12 11.90 6.25
C THR A 90 16.27 12.58 7.00
N ASP A 91 16.96 11.85 7.88
CA ASP A 91 17.88 12.46 8.86
C ASP A 91 19.32 12.49 8.35
N VAL A 92 19.68 11.54 7.47
CA VAL A 92 21.04 11.38 6.93
C VAL A 92 21.15 11.91 5.49
N GLY A 93 20.03 12.38 4.90
CA GLY A 93 19.96 13.04 3.60
C GLY A 93 21.02 14.14 3.35
N PRO A 94 21.38 15.02 4.31
CA PRO A 94 22.43 16.02 4.09
C PRO A 94 23.87 15.46 4.16
N ARG A 95 24.07 14.23 4.66
CA ARG A 95 25.39 13.61 4.86
C ARG A 95 25.70 12.50 3.84
N LEU A 96 24.70 11.98 3.13
CA LEU A 96 24.82 10.90 2.14
C LEU A 96 24.41 11.37 0.75
N GLN A 97 25.00 10.76 -0.29
CA GLN A 97 24.52 10.92 -1.66
C GLN A 97 23.23 10.10 -1.86
N GLN A 98 22.24 10.68 -2.55
CA GLN A 98 20.98 10.00 -2.90
C GLN A 98 21.26 8.67 -3.61
N SER A 99 20.56 7.62 -3.17
CA SER A 99 20.68 6.29 -3.77
C SER A 99 19.82 6.22 -5.03
N PRO A 100 20.27 5.57 -6.12
CA PRO A 100 19.41 5.32 -7.29
C PRO A 100 18.20 4.41 -6.94
N GLN A 101 18.25 3.67 -5.84
CA GLN A 101 17.17 2.78 -5.38
C GLN A 101 16.17 3.46 -4.44
N GLU A 102 16.43 4.70 -4.03
CA GLU A 102 15.58 5.46 -3.12
C GLU A 102 14.18 5.70 -3.73
N TYR A 103 14.11 6.22 -4.95
CA TYR A 103 12.83 6.50 -5.61
C TYR A 103 11.99 5.24 -5.89
N PRO A 104 12.55 4.12 -6.37
CA PRO A 104 11.81 2.86 -6.47
C PRO A 104 11.26 2.36 -5.13
N ILE A 105 12.03 2.45 -4.04
CA ILE A 105 11.56 1.97 -2.73
C ILE A 105 10.47 2.88 -2.15
N LEU A 106 10.58 4.19 -2.34
CA LEU A 106 9.52 5.13 -1.98
C LEU A 106 8.25 4.87 -2.79
N GLY A 107 8.38 4.64 -4.10
CA GLY A 107 7.26 4.21 -4.95
C GLY A 107 6.62 2.91 -4.46
N LEU A 108 7.42 1.93 -4.01
CA LEU A 108 6.91 0.67 -3.45
C LEU A 108 6.10 0.91 -2.17
N ASN A 109 6.58 1.80 -1.29
CA ASN A 109 5.84 2.17 -0.10
C ASN A 109 4.52 2.89 -0.44
N LEU A 110 4.53 3.79 -1.43
CA LEU A 110 3.32 4.45 -1.91
C LEU A 110 2.30 3.44 -2.44
N LEU A 111 2.72 2.46 -3.26
CA LEU A 111 1.82 1.40 -3.72
C LEU A 111 1.28 0.53 -2.58
N ARG A 112 2.12 0.20 -1.58
CA ARG A 112 1.67 -0.52 -0.38
C ARG A 112 0.55 0.23 0.33
N LEU A 113 0.70 1.54 0.53
CA LEU A 113 -0.31 2.37 1.21
C LEU A 113 -1.63 2.42 0.43
N LEU A 114 -1.58 2.44 -0.91
CA LEU A 114 -2.77 2.34 -1.76
C LEU A 114 -3.47 1.00 -1.60
N VAL A 115 -2.72 -0.10 -1.62
CA VAL A 115 -3.27 -1.45 -1.44
C VAL A 115 -3.93 -1.62 -0.06
N GLN A 116 -3.36 -1.04 0.98
CA GLN A 116 -3.92 -1.08 2.33
C GLN A 116 -5.06 -0.06 2.55
N ASN A 117 -5.46 0.68 1.52
CA ASN A 117 -6.46 1.74 1.57
C ASN A 117 -6.13 2.83 2.62
N ARG A 118 -4.84 3.09 2.87
CA ARG A 118 -4.35 4.12 3.81
C ARG A 118 -4.01 5.42 3.08
N ILE A 119 -5.01 6.02 2.45
CA ILE A 119 -4.86 7.21 1.59
C ILE A 119 -4.33 8.43 2.39
N ALA A 120 -4.69 8.55 3.67
CA ALA A 120 -4.19 9.64 4.51
C ALA A 120 -2.66 9.56 4.73
N GLU A 121 -2.14 8.36 4.99
CA GLU A 121 -0.69 8.13 5.13
C GLU A 121 0.00 8.35 3.78
N PHE A 122 -0.63 7.96 2.68
CA PHE A 122 -0.12 8.20 1.33
C PHE A 122 0.12 9.70 1.06
N HIS A 123 -0.86 10.56 1.34
CA HIS A 123 -0.67 12.01 1.15
C HIS A 123 0.34 12.61 2.13
N THR A 124 0.42 12.09 3.35
CA THR A 124 1.43 12.53 4.32
C THR A 124 2.84 12.20 3.85
N GLU A 125 3.07 11.00 3.30
CA GLU A 125 4.37 10.64 2.72
C GLU A 125 4.66 11.45 1.45
N LEU A 126 3.66 11.73 0.60
CA LEU A 126 3.84 12.57 -0.58
C LEU A 126 4.25 14.01 -0.22
N GLU A 127 3.74 14.58 0.87
CA GLU A 127 4.10 15.93 1.33
C GLU A 127 5.56 16.00 1.80
N LEU A 128 6.09 14.91 2.35
CA LEU A 128 7.50 14.83 2.77
C LEU A 128 8.48 14.79 1.58
N LEU A 129 8.00 14.45 0.38
CA LEU A 129 8.86 14.33 -0.81
C LEU A 129 9.21 15.69 -1.41
N THR A 130 10.46 15.81 -1.89
CA THR A 130 10.90 17.00 -2.62
C THR A 130 10.30 17.05 -4.02
N ALA A 131 10.16 18.25 -4.60
CA ALA A 131 9.63 18.42 -5.96
C ALA A 131 10.42 17.64 -7.03
N ALA A 132 11.73 17.47 -6.87
CA ALA A 132 12.56 16.67 -7.76
C ALA A 132 12.25 15.16 -7.68
N ALA A 133 11.80 14.68 -6.52
CA ALA A 133 11.39 13.29 -6.34
C ALA A 133 10.07 13.00 -7.08
N LEU A 134 9.13 13.96 -7.08
CA LEU A 134 7.83 13.83 -7.75
C LEU A 134 7.93 13.70 -9.27
N GLU A 135 9.01 14.21 -9.88
CA GLU A 135 9.26 14.06 -11.32
C GLU A 135 9.71 12.64 -11.70
N ASN A 136 10.07 11.80 -10.73
CA ASN A 136 10.53 10.45 -11.02
C ASN A 136 9.38 9.58 -11.59
N PRO A 137 9.61 8.83 -12.69
CA PRO A 137 8.59 7.97 -13.30
C PRO A 137 7.92 6.99 -12.32
N CYS A 138 8.64 6.48 -11.33
CA CYS A 138 8.09 5.53 -10.34
C CYS A 138 7.05 6.19 -9.42
N ILE A 139 7.36 7.39 -8.92
CA ILE A 139 6.47 8.11 -8.00
C ILE A 139 5.30 8.68 -8.78
N LYS A 140 5.55 9.22 -9.99
CA LYS A 140 4.50 9.70 -10.88
C LYS A 140 3.49 8.60 -11.23
N HIS A 141 3.95 7.37 -11.49
CA HIS A 141 3.07 6.22 -11.72
C HIS A 141 2.18 5.92 -10.50
N ALA A 142 2.75 5.93 -9.29
CA ALA A 142 1.97 5.75 -8.06
C ALA A 142 0.93 6.85 -7.85
N VAL A 143 1.24 8.12 -8.18
CA VAL A 143 0.30 9.25 -8.09
C VAL A 143 -0.81 9.13 -9.14
N GLU A 144 -0.48 8.79 -10.38
CA GLU A 144 -1.49 8.58 -11.44
C GLU A 144 -2.44 7.43 -11.11
N LEU A 145 -1.92 6.37 -10.49
CA LEU A 145 -2.70 5.25 -9.98
C LEU A 145 -3.64 5.69 -8.87
N GLU A 146 -3.14 6.47 -7.90
CA GLU A 146 -3.95 6.99 -6.81
C GLU A 146 -5.07 7.91 -7.31
N GLN A 147 -4.78 8.82 -8.24
CA GLN A 147 -5.79 9.67 -8.87
C GLN A 147 -6.85 8.84 -9.59
N SER A 148 -6.43 7.84 -10.37
CA SER A 148 -7.35 6.94 -11.06
C SER A 148 -8.20 6.13 -10.08
N PHE A 149 -7.64 5.77 -8.93
CA PHE A 149 -8.34 5.07 -7.86
C PHE A 149 -9.38 5.98 -7.18
N MET A 150 -9.02 7.23 -6.84
CA MET A 150 -9.96 8.21 -6.28
C MET A 150 -11.07 8.63 -7.25
N GLU A 151 -10.77 8.73 -8.55
CA GLU A 151 -11.76 8.99 -9.60
C GLU A 151 -12.72 7.81 -9.83
N GLY A 152 -12.41 6.63 -9.29
CA GLY A 152 -13.14 5.38 -9.60
C GLY A 152 -12.89 4.90 -11.05
N ALA A 153 -11.85 5.41 -11.71
CA ALA A 153 -11.48 5.06 -13.07
C ALA A 153 -10.67 3.76 -13.11
N TYR A 154 -11.23 2.67 -12.60
CA TYR A 154 -10.55 1.39 -12.39
C TYR A 154 -9.96 0.76 -13.67
N ASN A 155 -10.54 1.05 -14.84
CA ASN A 155 -9.98 0.67 -16.12
C ASN A 155 -8.54 1.18 -16.30
N ARG A 156 -8.27 2.42 -15.86
CA ARG A 156 -6.94 3.02 -15.93
C ARG A 156 -5.96 2.30 -15.01
N VAL A 157 -6.38 1.97 -13.79
CA VAL A 157 -5.57 1.22 -12.80
C VAL A 157 -5.14 -0.14 -13.37
N LEU A 158 -6.07 -0.86 -14.00
CA LEU A 158 -5.77 -2.16 -14.60
C LEU A 158 -4.90 -2.05 -15.85
N THR A 159 -5.07 -1.02 -16.68
CA THR A 159 -4.14 -0.77 -17.81
C THR A 159 -2.76 -0.36 -17.34
N ALA A 160 -2.67 0.36 -16.22
CA ALA A 160 -1.41 0.80 -15.63
C ALA A 160 -0.57 -0.35 -15.06
N ARG A 161 -1.15 -1.55 -14.90
CA ARG A 161 -0.41 -2.81 -14.68
C ARG A 161 0.53 -3.15 -15.84
N GLN A 162 0.22 -2.72 -17.06
CA GLN A 162 1.06 -2.98 -18.24
C GLN A 162 2.21 -1.98 -18.38
N THR A 163 2.10 -0.81 -17.73
CA THR A 163 3.09 0.29 -17.83
C THR A 163 4.07 0.31 -16.65
N VAL A 164 4.20 -0.80 -15.94
CA VAL A 164 4.96 -0.89 -14.70
C VAL A 164 6.46 -0.64 -14.97
N PRO A 165 7.08 0.34 -14.28
CA PRO A 165 8.48 0.71 -14.53
C PRO A 165 9.51 -0.26 -13.90
N HIS A 166 9.11 -1.12 -12.96
CA HIS A 166 10.01 -2.04 -12.25
C HIS A 166 9.32 -3.37 -11.90
N GLU A 167 10.01 -4.51 -12.09
CA GLU A 167 9.44 -5.85 -11.89
C GLU A 167 8.91 -6.09 -10.48
N THR A 168 9.53 -5.46 -9.47
CA THR A 168 9.13 -5.54 -8.06
C THR A 168 7.73 -4.98 -7.77
N TYR A 169 7.19 -4.13 -8.64
CA TYR A 169 5.84 -3.58 -8.47
C TYR A 169 4.73 -4.53 -8.88
N VAL A 170 5.02 -5.58 -9.67
CA VAL A 170 3.99 -6.49 -10.19
C VAL A 170 3.19 -7.13 -9.05
N TYR A 171 3.85 -7.53 -7.97
CA TYR A 171 3.19 -8.09 -6.79
C TYR A 171 2.15 -7.13 -6.19
N PHE A 172 2.53 -5.87 -5.94
CA PHE A 172 1.60 -4.87 -5.40
C PHE A 172 0.49 -4.51 -6.39
N MET A 173 0.79 -4.48 -7.69
CA MET A 173 -0.22 -4.25 -8.72
C MET A 173 -1.26 -5.36 -8.79
N ASP A 174 -0.84 -6.62 -8.59
CA ASP A 174 -1.74 -7.77 -8.57
C ASP A 174 -2.67 -7.70 -7.34
N LEU A 175 -2.13 -7.29 -6.20
CA LEU A 175 -2.92 -7.11 -4.99
C LEU A 175 -3.85 -5.89 -5.07
N LEU A 176 -3.39 -4.79 -5.69
CA LEU A 176 -4.24 -3.62 -5.96
C LEU A 176 -5.38 -3.98 -6.92
N ALA A 177 -5.12 -4.81 -7.93
CA ALA A 177 -6.16 -5.27 -8.85
C ALA A 177 -7.23 -6.11 -8.15
N ARG A 178 -6.87 -6.92 -7.15
CA ARG A 178 -7.83 -7.62 -6.29
C ARG A 178 -8.67 -6.64 -5.47
N THR A 179 -8.01 -5.75 -4.73
CA THR A 179 -8.66 -4.72 -3.90
C THR A 179 -9.64 -3.86 -4.71
N VAL A 180 -9.26 -3.45 -5.91
CA VAL A 180 -10.11 -2.69 -6.83
C VAL A 180 -11.34 -3.50 -7.27
N ARG A 181 -11.18 -4.79 -7.54
CA ARG A 181 -12.32 -5.66 -7.89
C ARG A 181 -13.30 -5.79 -6.73
N ASP A 182 -12.78 -5.89 -5.52
CA ASP A 182 -13.62 -6.00 -4.31
C ASP A 182 -14.38 -4.69 -4.05
N GLU A 183 -13.76 -3.53 -4.30
CA GLU A 183 -14.46 -2.23 -4.24
C GLU A 183 -15.52 -2.09 -5.34
N ILE A 184 -15.23 -2.55 -6.57
CA ILE A 184 -16.23 -2.58 -7.67
C ILE A 184 -17.40 -3.50 -7.30
N ALA A 185 -17.11 -4.67 -6.72
CA ALA A 185 -18.11 -5.61 -6.24
C ALA A 185 -19.00 -4.98 -5.16
N GLY A 186 -18.40 -4.39 -4.12
CA GLY A 186 -19.12 -3.70 -3.05
C GLY A 186 -19.92 -2.48 -3.52
N CYS A 187 -19.46 -1.77 -4.56
CA CYS A 187 -20.24 -0.73 -5.21
C CYS A 187 -21.42 -1.30 -6.01
N SER A 188 -21.21 -2.41 -6.72
CA SER A 188 -22.23 -3.06 -7.55
C SER A 188 -23.37 -3.61 -6.71
N GLU A 189 -23.08 -4.18 -5.54
CA GLU A 189 -24.08 -4.64 -4.56
C GLU A 189 -25.02 -3.52 -4.09
N LYS A 190 -24.50 -2.29 -3.97
CA LYS A 190 -25.27 -1.12 -3.51
C LYS A 190 -26.03 -0.43 -4.64
N ALA A 191 -25.46 -0.46 -5.84
CA ALA A 191 -25.98 0.25 -7.00
C ALA A 191 -27.09 -0.53 -7.75
N TYR A 192 -27.00 -1.87 -7.79
CA TYR A 192 -27.87 -2.70 -8.61
C TYR A 192 -28.56 -3.80 -7.80
N ASP A 193 -29.79 -4.12 -8.18
CA ASP A 193 -30.53 -5.28 -7.64
C ASP A 193 -30.10 -6.60 -8.30
N SER A 194 -29.79 -6.52 -9.59
CA SER A 194 -29.32 -7.64 -10.40
C SER A 194 -28.55 -7.14 -11.60
N LEU A 195 -27.59 -7.92 -12.07
CA LEU A 195 -26.75 -7.57 -13.20
C LEU A 195 -26.54 -8.78 -14.12
N THR A 196 -26.44 -8.57 -15.43
CA THR A 196 -26.22 -9.69 -16.35
C THR A 196 -24.78 -10.20 -16.22
N VAL A 197 -24.55 -11.50 -16.47
CA VAL A 197 -23.19 -12.09 -16.44
C VAL A 197 -22.23 -11.36 -17.39
N LYS A 198 -22.73 -10.85 -18.53
CA LYS A 198 -21.92 -10.09 -19.50
C LYS A 198 -21.48 -8.75 -18.95
N ASP A 199 -22.40 -8.02 -18.32
CA ASP A 199 -22.11 -6.72 -17.73
C ASP A 199 -21.20 -6.88 -16.51
N ALA A 200 -21.40 -7.94 -15.71
CA ALA A 200 -20.60 -8.22 -14.51
C ALA A 200 -19.15 -8.49 -14.89
N LYS A 201 -18.97 -9.29 -15.94
CA LYS A 201 -17.66 -9.57 -16.52
C LYS A 201 -16.98 -8.30 -17.04
N GLN A 202 -17.71 -7.43 -17.72
CA GLN A 202 -17.15 -6.16 -18.21
C GLN A 202 -16.79 -5.20 -17.06
N MET A 203 -17.62 -5.12 -16.03
CA MET A 203 -17.39 -4.26 -14.87
C MET A 203 -16.21 -4.72 -14.02
N LEU A 204 -16.09 -6.02 -13.77
CA LEU A 204 -14.98 -6.61 -12.99
C LEU A 204 -13.71 -6.84 -13.83
N LEU A 205 -13.77 -6.53 -15.14
CA LEU A 205 -12.70 -6.75 -16.11
C LEU A 205 -12.11 -8.17 -16.03
N LEU A 206 -13.00 -9.18 -16.06
CA LEU A 206 -12.62 -10.59 -16.07
C LEU A 206 -12.52 -11.12 -17.51
N ASN A 207 -11.61 -12.07 -17.73
CA ASN A 207 -11.36 -12.61 -19.07
C ASN A 207 -12.35 -13.73 -19.40
N SER A 208 -12.70 -14.55 -18.41
CA SER A 208 -13.58 -15.71 -18.57
C SER A 208 -14.84 -15.59 -17.71
N ASP A 209 -15.91 -16.23 -18.20
CA ASP A 209 -17.14 -16.37 -17.42
C ASP A 209 -16.90 -17.34 -16.25
N GLN A 210 -15.96 -18.29 -16.37
CA GLN A 210 -15.56 -19.21 -15.30
C GLN A 210 -14.88 -18.49 -14.13
N GLU A 211 -13.98 -17.54 -14.42
CA GLU A 211 -13.33 -16.71 -13.39
C GLU A 211 -14.35 -15.93 -12.58
N LEU A 212 -15.45 -15.47 -13.21
CA LEU A 212 -16.53 -14.78 -12.52
C LEU A 212 -17.27 -15.73 -11.55
N PHE A 213 -17.53 -16.97 -11.96
CA PHE A 213 -18.18 -17.95 -11.08
C PHE A 213 -17.29 -18.34 -9.89
N GLU A 214 -15.99 -18.51 -10.12
CA GLU A 214 -15.00 -18.78 -9.06
C GLU A 214 -14.94 -17.61 -8.07
N TYR A 215 -14.82 -16.37 -8.58
CA TYR A 215 -14.80 -15.17 -7.75
C TYR A 215 -16.07 -15.03 -6.89
N ILE A 216 -17.25 -15.32 -7.45
CA ILE A 216 -18.51 -15.31 -6.71
C ILE A 216 -18.52 -16.38 -5.61
N GLN A 217 -18.00 -17.58 -5.88
CA GLN A 217 -17.98 -18.65 -4.88
C GLN A 217 -16.99 -18.38 -3.74
N GLU A 218 -15.84 -17.79 -4.03
CA GLU A 218 -14.78 -17.55 -3.05
C GLU A 218 -15.06 -16.30 -2.20
N GLU A 219 -15.36 -15.16 -2.85
CA GLU A 219 -15.39 -13.86 -2.18
C GLU A 219 -16.80 -13.40 -1.80
N HIS A 220 -17.83 -13.74 -2.60
CA HIS A 220 -19.20 -13.28 -2.40
C HIS A 220 -20.24 -14.42 -2.47
N PRO A 221 -20.22 -15.39 -1.53
CA PRO A 221 -21.17 -16.51 -1.51
C PRO A 221 -22.64 -16.07 -1.36
N GLU A 222 -22.85 -14.81 -0.99
CA GLU A 222 -24.15 -14.15 -0.86
C GLU A 222 -24.85 -13.92 -2.22
N TRP A 223 -24.11 -13.88 -3.33
CA TRP A 223 -24.66 -13.58 -4.66
C TRP A 223 -25.28 -14.81 -5.31
N GLU A 224 -26.53 -14.68 -5.77
CA GLU A 224 -27.23 -15.78 -6.43
C GLU A 224 -27.17 -15.62 -7.95
N VAL A 225 -26.61 -16.59 -8.66
CA VAL A 225 -26.66 -16.59 -10.13
C VAL A 225 -27.86 -17.41 -10.61
N LYS A 226 -28.87 -16.74 -11.16
CA LYS A 226 -30.09 -17.36 -11.72
C LYS A 226 -30.30 -16.90 -13.16
N ASN A 227 -30.48 -17.84 -14.09
CA ASN A 227 -30.81 -17.56 -15.49
C ASN A 227 -29.85 -16.58 -16.21
N GLY A 228 -28.56 -16.59 -15.87
CA GLY A 228 -27.58 -15.68 -16.47
C GLY A 228 -27.60 -14.25 -15.91
N LEU A 229 -28.30 -14.04 -14.78
CA LEU A 229 -28.30 -12.83 -13.97
C LEU A 229 -27.67 -13.13 -12.61
N VAL A 230 -26.77 -12.25 -12.19
CA VAL A 230 -26.23 -12.20 -10.84
C VAL A 230 -27.18 -11.33 -10.02
N PHE A 231 -27.82 -11.92 -9.01
CA PHE A 231 -28.65 -11.21 -8.06
C PHE A 231 -27.79 -10.85 -6.85
N PHE A 232 -27.62 -9.56 -6.62
CA PHE A 232 -27.04 -9.07 -5.40
C PHE A 232 -28.13 -9.17 -4.33
N GLN A 233 -27.90 -9.93 -3.27
CA GLN A 233 -28.77 -9.81 -2.11
C GLN A 233 -28.58 -8.38 -1.61
N LYS A 234 -29.56 -7.51 -1.88
CA LYS A 234 -29.69 -6.25 -1.16
C LYS A 234 -29.44 -6.59 0.29
N ALA A 235 -28.41 -6.00 0.90
CA ALA A 235 -28.32 -5.98 2.34
C ALA A 235 -29.74 -5.68 2.83
N LYS A 236 -30.30 -6.58 3.64
CA LYS A 236 -31.68 -6.52 4.15
C LYS A 236 -31.99 -5.24 4.94
N ASP A 237 -31.09 -4.28 4.93
CA ASP A 237 -31.18 -2.96 5.50
C ASP A 237 -31.08 -1.91 4.39
N SER A 238 -32.13 -1.79 3.58
CA SER A 238 -32.72 -0.46 3.56
C SER A 238 -33.16 -0.21 4.99
N ALA A 239 -32.24 0.30 5.83
CA ALA A 239 -32.58 0.79 7.15
C ALA A 239 -33.84 1.62 6.91
N PRO A 240 -35.02 1.19 7.42
CA PRO A 240 -36.29 1.79 7.05
C PRO A 240 -36.07 3.27 7.27
N CYS A 241 -36.11 4.04 6.17
CA CYS A 241 -35.71 5.44 6.06
C CYS A 241 -35.91 6.05 7.44
N LYS A 242 -34.83 6.19 8.25
CA LYS A 242 -34.96 6.46 9.69
C LYS A 242 -35.90 7.64 9.75
N GLU A 243 -37.14 7.41 10.20
CA GLU A 243 -38.16 8.44 10.20
C GLU A 243 -37.48 9.64 10.83
N ILE A 244 -37.41 10.75 10.08
CA ILE A 244 -36.67 11.95 10.48
C ILE A 244 -36.97 12.15 11.96
N PRO A 245 -35.98 12.13 12.86
CA PRO A 245 -36.21 11.94 14.29
C PRO A 245 -36.96 13.15 14.85
N SER A 246 -38.28 13.10 14.70
CA SER A 246 -39.22 14.19 14.87
C SER A 246 -39.23 14.62 16.33
N LEU A 247 -39.10 13.65 17.25
CA LEU A 247 -38.94 13.89 18.68
C LEU A 247 -37.66 14.64 19.04
N GLN A 248 -36.53 14.38 18.34
CA GLN A 248 -35.30 15.15 18.58
C GLN A 248 -35.44 16.58 18.08
N LEU A 249 -36.03 16.79 16.89
CA LEU A 249 -36.33 18.12 16.35
C LEU A 249 -37.28 18.90 17.26
N ILE A 250 -38.32 18.27 17.80
CA ILE A 250 -39.26 18.90 18.74
C ILE A 250 -38.54 19.31 20.03
N ASN A 251 -37.73 18.42 20.62
CA ASN A 251 -36.96 18.74 21.83
C ASN A 251 -35.95 19.87 21.60
N GLN A 252 -35.24 19.87 20.47
CA GLN A 252 -34.34 20.96 20.11
C GLN A 252 -35.09 22.28 19.94
N THR A 253 -36.24 22.26 19.25
CA THR A 253 -37.07 23.45 19.04
C THR A 253 -37.61 24.01 20.36
N LEU A 254 -38.10 23.14 21.27
CA LEU A 254 -38.55 23.53 22.60
C LEU A 254 -37.40 24.03 23.48
N SER A 255 -36.21 23.44 23.37
CA SER A 255 -35.01 23.91 24.07
C SER A 255 -34.60 25.30 23.58
N TYR A 256 -34.61 25.55 22.28
CA TYR A 256 -34.33 26.87 21.72
C TYR A 256 -35.38 27.91 22.15
N ALA A 257 -36.67 27.56 22.11
CA ALA A 257 -37.74 28.43 22.57
C ALA A 257 -37.58 28.76 24.07
N ARG A 258 -37.25 27.76 24.90
CA ARG A 258 -37.01 27.93 26.33
C ARG A 258 -35.82 28.85 26.63
N GLU A 259 -34.71 28.72 25.91
CA GLU A 259 -33.54 29.59 26.09
C GLU A 259 -33.79 31.02 25.57
N LEU A 260 -34.61 31.20 24.53
CA LEU A 260 -35.02 32.53 24.04
C LEU A 260 -36.01 33.25 24.96
N GLU A 261 -36.95 32.51 25.58
CA GLU A 261 -37.90 33.07 26.56
C GLU A 261 -37.29 33.28 27.95
N ARG A 262 -36.11 32.71 28.20
CA ARG A 262 -35.39 32.92 29.44
C ARG A 262 -34.80 34.34 29.44
N ILE A 263 -35.49 35.25 30.12
CA ILE A 263 -34.98 36.61 30.37
C ILE A 263 -33.66 36.49 31.14
N VAL A 264 -32.57 36.99 30.54
CA VAL A 264 -31.26 37.16 31.19
C VAL A 264 -31.30 38.37 32.12
#